data_AF-H9GJH1-F1
#
_entry.id   AF-H9GJH1-F1
#
_cell.length_a   1.000
_cell.length_b   1.000
_cell.length_c   1.000
_cell.angle_alpha   90.00
_cell.angle_beta   90.00
_cell.angle_gamma   90.00
#
_symmetry.space_group_name_H-M   'P 1'
#
loop_
_entity.id
_entity.type
_entity.pdbx_description
1 polymer ?
#
loop_
_entity_poly.entity_id
_entity_poly.type
_entity_poly.pdbx_seq_one_letter_code
_entity_poly.pdbx_strand_id
1 'polypeptide(L)'
;MGKKSRVKTQKSGTGATAAVSPKEMLNLISELLQKCSSPTPGPGKEWEEYQQIRALVERIRKKQKGRRTLSLGSQKDANDC
;
A
#
# COMPACT_ATOMS: atom_id res chain seq x y z
N MET A 1 -47.05 18.26 14.17
CA MET A 1 -45.58 18.43 14.08
C MET A 1 -44.93 17.23 14.75
N GLY A 2 -44.19 16.39 14.02
CA GLY A 2 -43.55 15.20 14.59
C GLY A 2 -42.59 14.54 13.60
N LYS A 3 -41.39 15.11 13.47
CA LYS A 3 -40.31 14.58 12.62
C LYS A 3 -39.77 13.28 13.23
N LYS A 4 -40.05 12.13 12.63
CA LYS A 4 -39.32 10.88 12.91
C LYS A 4 -38.18 10.77 11.90
N SER A 5 -37.00 11.21 12.32
CA SER A 5 -35.76 11.13 11.56
C SER A 5 -35.31 9.67 11.50
N ARG A 6 -35.45 9.03 10.32
CA ARG A 6 -34.90 7.69 10.07
C ARG A 6 -33.42 7.84 9.80
N VAL A 7 -32.60 7.60 10.82
CA VAL A 7 -31.15 7.42 10.70
C VAL A 7 -30.86 6.37 9.63
N LYS A 8 -30.14 6.79 8.58
CA LYS A 8 -29.57 5.92 7.55
C LYS A 8 -28.22 5.44 8.09
N THR A 9 -28.22 4.27 8.72
CA THR A 9 -26.99 3.59 9.13
C THR A 9 -26.26 3.14 7.87
N GLN A 10 -25.34 3.98 7.38
CA GLN A 10 -24.38 3.61 6.36
C GLN A 10 -23.32 2.73 7.04
N LYS A 11 -23.47 1.42 6.89
CA LYS A 11 -22.41 0.46 7.22
C LYS A 11 -21.27 0.74 6.23
N SER A 12 -20.20 1.35 6.71
CA SER A 12 -18.92 1.45 5.99
C SER A 12 -18.50 0.04 5.59
N GLY A 13 -18.78 -0.31 4.35
CA GLY A 13 -18.26 -1.52 3.74
C GLY A 13 -16.76 -1.38 3.65
N THR A 14 -16.05 -2.13 4.50
CA THR A 14 -14.63 -2.41 4.36
C THR A 14 -14.35 -2.74 2.89
N GLY A 15 -13.58 -1.85 2.26
CA GLY A 15 -13.37 -1.86 0.83
C GLY A 15 -12.89 -3.22 0.36
N ALA A 16 -13.69 -3.86 -0.49
CA ALA A 16 -13.18 -4.81 -1.44
C ALA A 16 -12.05 -4.08 -2.19
N THR A 17 -10.79 -4.48 -1.96
CA THR A 17 -9.70 -4.08 -2.82
C THR A 17 -10.04 -4.61 -4.20
N ALA A 18 -10.60 -3.74 -5.04
CA ALA A 18 -10.88 -4.05 -6.44
C ALA A 18 -9.60 -4.68 -7.01
N ALA A 19 -9.75 -5.86 -7.61
CA ALA A 19 -8.63 -6.55 -8.24
C ALA A 19 -8.01 -5.60 -9.25
N VAL A 20 -6.78 -5.17 -8.97
CA VAL A 20 -6.08 -4.20 -9.81
C VAL A 20 -5.73 -4.88 -11.12
N SER A 21 -6.05 -4.22 -12.23
CA SER A 21 -5.69 -4.72 -13.55
C SER A 21 -4.17 -4.88 -13.66
N PRO A 22 -3.65 -5.90 -14.36
CA PRO A 22 -2.21 -6.03 -14.61
C PRO A 22 -1.59 -4.74 -15.16
N LYS A 23 -2.32 -4.00 -16.00
CA LYS A 23 -1.86 -2.72 -16.56
C LYS A 23 -1.71 -1.63 -15.51
N GLU A 24 -2.65 -1.54 -14.56
CA GLU A 24 -2.54 -0.59 -13.45
C GLU A 24 -1.38 -0.94 -12.52
N MET A 25 -1.13 -2.23 -12.26
CA MET A 25 0.02 -2.67 -11.47
C MET A 25 1.35 -2.29 -12.15
N LEU A 26 1.45 -2.52 -13.47
CA LEU A 26 2.63 -2.12 -14.25
C LEU A 26 2.85 -0.61 -14.22
N ASN A 27 1.80 0.19 -14.36
CA ASN A 27 1.91 1.65 -14.28
C ASN A 27 2.46 2.11 -12.93
N LEU A 28 1.98 1.55 -11.82
CA LEU A 28 2.49 1.87 -10.47
C LEU A 28 3.97 1.47 -10.30
N ILE A 29 4.36 0.31 -10.85
CA ILE A 29 5.74 -0.16 -10.81
C ILE A 29 6.64 0.76 -11.65
N SER A 30 6.20 1.17 -12.84
CA SER A 30 6.94 2.12 -13.69
C SER A 30 7.11 3.47 -12.99
N GLU A 31 6.07 3.99 -12.35
CA GLU A 31 6.14 5.24 -11.58
C GLU A 31 7.16 5.13 -10.43
N LEU A 32 7.14 4.00 -9.70
CA LEU A 32 8.10 3.75 -8.62
C LEU A 32 9.53 3.67 -9.14
N LEU A 33 9.75 2.94 -10.23
CA LEU A 33 11.06 2.82 -10.86
C LEU A 33 11.60 4.19 -11.28
N GLN A 34 10.77 5.02 -11.91
CA GLN A 34 11.17 6.36 -12.31
C GLN A 34 11.52 7.25 -11.12
N LYS A 35 10.72 7.23 -10.06
CA LYS A 35 11.00 8.02 -8.84
C LYS A 35 12.30 7.59 -8.16
N CYS A 36 12.53 6.28 -8.01
CA CYS A 36 13.75 5.77 -7.37
C CYS A 36 15.01 5.89 -8.25
N SER A 37 14.86 6.11 -9.57
CA SER A 37 15.99 6.30 -10.50
C SER A 37 16.25 7.77 -10.82
N SER A 38 15.48 8.68 -10.23
CA SER A 38 15.67 10.12 -10.40
C SER A 38 16.94 10.58 -9.68
N PRO A 39 17.59 11.68 -10.12
CA PRO A 39 18.77 12.19 -9.44
C PRO A 39 18.45 12.56 -7.99
N THR A 40 19.43 12.38 -7.10
CA THR A 40 19.28 12.66 -5.67
C THR A 40 18.69 14.06 -5.46
N PRO A 41 17.60 14.19 -4.71
CA PRO A 41 16.99 15.48 -4.47
C PRO A 41 17.95 16.35 -3.64
N GLY A 42 17.81 17.66 -3.76
CA GLY A 42 18.66 18.59 -3.01
C GLY A 42 18.57 18.38 -1.49
N PRO A 43 19.59 18.82 -0.72
CA PRO A 43 19.62 18.70 0.73
C PRO A 43 18.33 19.23 1.35
N GLY A 44 17.73 18.49 2.28
CA GLY A 44 16.48 18.86 2.95
C GLY A 44 15.19 18.46 2.22
N LYS A 45 15.28 17.89 1.00
CA LYS A 45 14.12 17.30 0.30
C LYS A 45 14.05 15.78 0.39
N GLU A 46 15.06 15.14 0.97
CA GLU A 46 15.16 13.68 1.11
C GLU A 46 13.98 13.09 1.88
N TRP A 47 13.53 13.77 2.95
CA TRP A 47 12.39 13.31 3.73
C TRP A 47 11.07 13.35 2.93
N GLU A 48 10.89 14.39 2.11
CA GLU A 48 9.71 14.51 1.26
C GLU A 48 9.70 13.43 0.18
N GLU A 49 10.84 13.20 -0.47
CA GLU A 49 11.01 12.12 -1.44
C GLU A 49 10.76 10.75 -0.80
N TYR A 50 11.34 10.51 0.39
CA TYR A 50 11.10 9.29 1.15
C TYR A 50 9.61 9.07 1.42
N GLN A 51 8.89 10.10 1.85
CA GLN A 51 7.46 10.00 2.11
C GLN A 51 6.65 9.73 0.84
N GLN A 52 7.03 10.32 -0.30
CA GLN A 52 6.41 10.04 -1.59
C GLN A 52 6.64 8.58 -2.04
N ILE A 53 7.89 8.11 -1.97
CA ILE A 53 8.25 6.72 -2.33
C ILE A 53 7.54 5.74 -1.39
N ARG A 54 7.55 5.98 -0.08
CA ARG A 54 6.86 5.12 0.90
C ARG A 54 5.35 5.04 0.62
N ALA A 55 4.71 6.15 0.31
CA ALA A 55 3.28 6.18 -0.03
C ALA A 55 2.97 5.36 -1.29
N LEU A 56 3.84 5.43 -2.31
CA LEU A 56 3.69 4.66 -3.54
C LEU A 56 3.91 3.16 -3.33
N VAL A 57 4.93 2.79 -2.55
CA VAL A 57 5.20 1.40 -2.15
C VAL A 57 4.01 0.82 -1.37
N GLU A 58 3.45 1.55 -0.42
CA GLU A 58 2.28 1.08 0.34
C GLU A 58 1.04 0.92 -0.54
N ARG A 59 0.84 1.79 -1.54
CA ARG A 59 -0.23 1.63 -2.54
C ARG A 59 -0.06 0.33 -3.33
N ILE A 60 1.16 0.03 -3.79
CA ILE A 60 1.46 -1.24 -4.49
C ILE A 60 1.23 -2.43 -3.55
N ARG A 61 1.74 -2.37 -2.32
CA ARG A 61 1.63 -3.44 -1.32
C ARG A 61 0.17 -3.80 -1.02
N LYS A 62 -0.69 -2.80 -0.81
CA LYS A 62 -2.14 -3.00 -0.57
C LYS A 62 -2.89 -3.62 -1.75
N LYS A 63 -2.35 -3.45 -2.96
CA LYS A 63 -2.92 -3.98 -4.20
C LYS A 63 -2.40 -5.38 -4.55
N GLN A 64 -1.34 -5.85 -3.88
CA GLN A 64 -0.77 -7.19 -4.04
C GLN A 64 -1.31 -8.16 -2.98
N LYS A 65 -1.21 -9.47 -3.24
CA LYS A 65 -1.63 -10.54 -2.32
C LYS A 65 -0.56 -10.90 -1.26
N GLY A 66 0.37 -9.99 -0.97
CA GLY A 66 1.52 -10.27 -0.11
C GLY A 66 2.51 -11.27 -0.73
N ARG A 67 3.14 -12.11 0.09
CA ARG A 67 4.07 -13.15 -0.40
C ARG A 67 3.31 -14.18 -1.23
N ARG A 68 3.71 -14.35 -2.50
CA ARG A 68 3.09 -15.30 -3.43
C ARG A 68 3.26 -16.76 -3.00
N THR A 69 4.35 -17.06 -2.32
CA THR A 69 4.62 -18.36 -1.70
C THR A 69 4.89 -18.13 -0.22
N LEU A 70 4.08 -18.73 0.64
CA LEU A 70 4.35 -18.83 2.07
C LEU A 70 4.97 -20.21 2.28
N SER A 71 6.27 -20.26 2.59
CA SER A 71 6.87 -21.49 3.07
C SER A 71 6.45 -21.67 4.53
N LEU A 72 5.84 -22.82 4.85
CA LEU A 72 5.40 -23.18 6.20
C LEU A 72 6.57 -23.65 7.09
N GLY A 73 7.80 -23.26 6.77
CA GLY A 73 8.97 -23.55 7.59
C GLY A 73 9.05 -22.54 8.72
N SER A 74 8.83 -22.99 9.96
CA SER A 74 9.05 -22.18 11.16
C SER A 74 10.44 -21.58 11.09
N GLN A 75 10.52 -20.25 11.11
CA GLN A 75 11.75 -19.53 11.41
C GLN A 75 12.16 -20.02 12.79
N LYS A 76 13.07 -21.00 12.86
CA LYS A 76 13.69 -21.39 14.13
C LYS A 76 14.34 -20.12 14.65
N ASP A 77 13.78 -19.58 15.71
CA ASP A 77 14.34 -18.46 16.45
C ASP A 77 15.76 -18.87 16.84
N ALA A 78 16.75 -18.37 16.08
CA ALA A 78 18.14 -18.44 16.44
C ALA A 78 18.37 -17.41 17.55
N ASN A 79 17.87 -17.73 18.74
CA ASN A 79 18.14 -17.03 19.98
C ASN A 79 17.94 -17.99 21.15
N ASP A 80 18.67 -19.11 21.12
CA ASP A 80 18.95 -19.93 22.30
C ASP A 80 20.46 -19.83 22.53
N CYS A 81 20.83 -19.08 23.57
CA CYS A 81 22.19 -18.96 24.09
C CYS A 81 22.54 -20.17 24.95
#